data_AF-A0A838ULQ0-F1
#
_entry.id   AF-A0A838ULQ0-F1
#
_cell.length_a   1.000
_cell.length_b   1.000
_cell.length_c   1.000
_cell.angle_alpha   90.00
_cell.angle_beta   90.00
_cell.angle_gamma   90.00
#
_symmetry.space_group_name_H-M   'P 1'
#
loop_
_entity.id
_entity.type
_entity.pdbx_description
1 polymer ?
#
loop_
_entity_poly.entity_id
_entity_poly.type
_entity_poly.pdbx_seq_one_letter_code
_entity_poly.pdbx_strand_id
1 'polypeptide(L)'
;MPYTNDEISEAEQYLRGYPEFDWLTKSGQQWFKTQEVSDGLGIGEAAVRAICDRQEIDGAINYGKPIGWRMPRAGLFMYLATLKRRGAIAG
;
A
#
# COMPACT_ATOMS: atom_id res chain seq x y z
N MET A 1 -14.77 9.42 -1.62
CA MET A 1 -14.82 9.85 -0.21
C MET A 1 -13.58 9.31 0.47
N PRO A 2 -12.96 10.03 1.42
CA PRO A 2 -11.86 9.44 2.19
C PRO A 2 -12.38 8.24 2.98
N TYR A 3 -11.56 7.20 3.09
CA TYR A 3 -11.89 6.03 3.91
C TYR A 3 -12.10 6.44 5.37
N THR A 4 -13.10 5.85 5.99
CA THR A 4 -13.33 5.95 7.43
C THR A 4 -12.24 5.19 8.19
N ASN A 5 -12.04 5.56 9.46
CA ASN A 5 -11.10 4.85 10.33
C ASN A 5 -11.49 3.37 10.52
N ASP A 6 -12.79 3.06 10.47
CA ASP A 6 -13.29 1.69 10.59
C ASP A 6 -12.93 0.86 9.37
N GLU A 7 -13.09 1.41 8.15
CA GLU A 7 -12.68 0.74 6.90
C GLU A 7 -11.17 0.44 6.87
N ILE A 8 -10.36 1.41 7.29
CA ILE A 8 -8.89 1.25 7.36
C ILE A 8 -8.54 0.16 8.39
N SER A 9 -9.19 0.18 9.55
CA SER A 9 -8.96 -0.80 10.62
C SER A 9 -9.36 -2.21 10.19
N GLU A 10 -10.49 -2.36 9.48
CA GLU A 10 -10.93 -3.64 8.94
C GLU A 10 -9.94 -4.18 7.89
N ALA A 11 -9.46 -3.31 6.98
CA ALA A 11 -8.46 -3.68 5.99
C ALA A 11 -7.13 -4.11 6.64
N GLU A 12 -6.67 -3.40 7.67
CA GLU A 12 -5.49 -3.78 8.45
C GLU A 12 -5.68 -5.14 9.13
N GLN A 13 -6.80 -5.35 9.83
CA GLN A 13 -7.09 -6.61 10.50
C GLN A 13 -7.17 -7.78 9.53
N TYR A 14 -7.79 -7.57 8.36
CA TYR A 14 -7.84 -8.57 7.30
C TYR A 14 -6.44 -8.95 6.82
N LEU A 15 -5.56 -7.96 6.56
CA LEU A 15 -4.20 -8.20 6.08
C LEU A 15 -3.28 -8.80 7.15
N ARG A 16 -3.54 -8.59 8.45
CA ARG A 16 -2.78 -9.23 9.55
C ARG A 16 -2.88 -10.75 9.57
N GLY A 17 -3.88 -11.33 8.90
CA GLY A 17 -3.99 -12.79 8.72
C GLY A 17 -2.97 -13.39 7.75
N TYR A 18 -2.17 -12.55 7.07
CA TYR A 18 -1.32 -12.93 5.95
C TYR A 18 0.13 -12.45 6.19
N PRO A 19 1.07 -13.37 6.49
CA PRO A 19 2.46 -13.03 6.83
C PRO A 19 3.19 -12.22 5.76
N GLU A 20 2.82 -12.37 4.49
CA GLU A 20 3.42 -11.60 3.39
C GLU A 20 3.21 -10.08 3.50
N PHE A 21 2.25 -9.62 4.33
CA PHE A 21 2.01 -8.19 4.58
C PHE A 21 2.57 -7.70 5.92
N ASP A 22 3.38 -8.49 6.64
CA ASP A 22 3.96 -8.11 7.93
C ASP A 22 4.79 -6.81 7.86
N TRP A 23 5.45 -6.56 6.73
CA TRP A 23 6.21 -5.32 6.49
C TRP A 23 5.34 -4.05 6.59
N LEU A 24 4.03 -4.17 6.34
CA LEU A 24 3.06 -3.09 6.43
C LEU A 24 2.28 -3.14 7.75
N THR A 25 1.79 -4.32 8.15
CA THR A 25 0.90 -4.47 9.32
C THR A 25 1.63 -4.32 10.66
N LYS A 26 2.92 -4.66 10.73
CA LYS A 26 3.74 -4.50 11.95
C LYS A 26 4.56 -3.21 11.97
N SER A 27 4.61 -2.48 10.87
CA SER A 27 5.35 -1.22 10.79
C SER A 27 4.62 -0.09 11.53
N GLY A 28 5.36 0.70 12.31
CA GLY A 28 4.88 1.96 12.90
C GLY A 28 4.90 3.14 11.93
N GLN A 29 5.48 2.97 10.74
CA GLN A 29 5.64 4.02 9.73
C GLN A 29 4.30 4.40 9.10
N GLN A 30 4.04 5.70 8.93
CA GLN A 30 2.80 6.18 8.31
C GLN A 30 2.90 6.39 6.79
N TRP A 31 4.12 6.52 6.26
CA TRP A 31 4.36 6.84 4.85
C TRP A 31 5.49 6.01 4.29
N PHE A 32 5.25 5.36 3.16
CA PHE A 32 6.21 4.47 2.50
C PHE A 32 6.71 5.07 1.19
N LYS A 33 7.97 4.78 0.86
CA LYS A 33 8.63 5.12 -0.40
C LYS A 33 8.36 4.03 -1.43
N THR A 34 8.56 4.36 -2.71
CA THR A 34 8.47 3.40 -3.82
C THR A 34 9.29 2.15 -3.57
N GLN A 35 10.53 2.29 -3.11
CA GLN A 35 11.42 1.16 -2.82
C GLN A 35 10.87 0.24 -1.73
N GLU A 36 10.35 0.78 -0.63
CA GLU A 36 9.83 -0.05 0.48
C GLU A 36 8.59 -0.85 0.06
N VAL A 37 7.71 -0.25 -0.75
CA VAL A 37 6.54 -0.94 -1.30
C VAL A 37 6.95 -1.96 -2.37
N SER A 38 7.99 -1.65 -3.15
CA SER A 38 8.59 -2.54 -4.15
C SER A 38 9.12 -3.81 -3.48
N ASP A 39 9.93 -3.64 -2.43
CA ASP A 39 10.50 -4.74 -1.65
C ASP A 39 9.40 -5.56 -0.95
N GLY A 40 8.42 -4.88 -0.34
CA GLY A 40 7.31 -5.53 0.36
C GLY A 40 6.36 -6.32 -0.55
N LEU A 41 6.18 -5.91 -1.80
CA LEU A 41 5.35 -6.60 -2.79
C LEU A 41 6.13 -7.56 -3.69
N GLY A 42 7.47 -7.54 -3.65
CA GLY A 42 8.30 -8.33 -4.56
C GLY A 42 8.14 -7.93 -6.03
N ILE A 43 7.72 -6.70 -6.33
CA ILE A 43 7.58 -6.16 -7.69
C ILE A 43 8.57 -5.02 -7.89
N GLY A 44 8.94 -4.70 -9.13
CA GLY A 44 9.90 -3.61 -9.39
C GLY A 44 9.33 -2.21 -9.07
N GLU A 45 10.21 -1.27 -8.72
CA GLU A 45 9.83 0.13 -8.45
C GLU A 45 9.04 0.78 -9.59
N ALA A 46 9.33 0.40 -10.85
CA ALA A 46 8.60 0.89 -12.02
C ALA A 46 7.13 0.47 -12.00
N ALA A 47 6.82 -0.74 -11.52
CA ALA A 47 5.45 -1.22 -11.37
C ALA A 47 4.73 -0.47 -10.24
N VAL A 48 5.40 -0.22 -9.11
CA VAL A 48 4.85 0.61 -8.02
C VAL A 48 4.56 2.03 -8.49
N ARG A 49 5.47 2.64 -9.26
CA ARG A 49 5.24 3.96 -9.86
C ARG A 49 4.02 3.95 -10.79
N ALA A 50 3.88 2.94 -11.65
CA ALA A 50 2.73 2.82 -12.53
C ALA A 50 1.40 2.68 -11.76
N ILE A 51 1.39 1.97 -10.61
CA ILE A 51 0.23 1.89 -9.71
C ILE A 51 -0.11 3.29 -9.17
N CYS A 52 0.89 4.04 -8.69
CA CYS A 52 0.69 5.40 -8.20
C CYS A 52 0.24 6.38 -9.30
N ASP A 53 0.81 6.28 -10.50
CA ASP A 53 0.47 7.12 -11.65
C ASP A 53 -0.99 6.89 -12.09
N ARG A 54 -1.50 5.65 -11.91
CA ARG A 54 -2.93 5.31 -12.10
C ARG A 54 -3.83 5.66 -10.92
N GLN A 55 -3.27 6.28 -9.87
CA GLN A 55 -3.98 6.69 -8.64
C GLN A 55 -4.71 5.53 -7.94
N GLU A 56 -4.15 4.32 -8.01
CA GLU A 56 -4.77 3.15 -7.37
C GLU A 56 -4.53 3.11 -5.85
N ILE A 57 -3.54 3.85 -5.36
CA ILE A 57 -3.26 4.01 -3.93
C ILE A 57 -3.75 5.39 -3.49
N ASP A 58 -4.89 5.42 -2.81
CA ASP A 58 -5.48 6.66 -2.34
C ASP A 58 -4.57 7.42 -1.38
N GLY A 59 -4.46 8.73 -1.60
CA GLY A 59 -3.60 9.61 -0.82
C GLY A 59 -2.10 9.48 -1.13
N ALA A 60 -1.70 8.70 -2.14
CA ALA A 60 -0.33 8.73 -2.63
C ALA A 60 0.02 10.13 -3.19
N ILE A 61 1.18 10.66 -2.83
CA ILE A 61 1.65 11.99 -3.22
C ILE A 61 2.98 11.87 -3.93
N ASN A 62 3.11 12.52 -5.09
CA ASN A 62 4.38 12.66 -5.79
C ASN A 62 5.02 14.02 -5.45
N TYR A 63 6.14 14.00 -4.76
CA TYR A 63 6.90 15.20 -4.40
C TYR A 63 7.91 15.65 -5.47
N GLY A 64 7.98 14.95 -6.61
CA GLY A 64 8.99 15.19 -7.63
C GLY A 64 10.40 14.78 -7.18
N LYS A 65 11.41 15.05 -7.99
CA LYS A 65 12.80 14.71 -7.64
C LYS A 65 13.35 15.64 -6.55
N PRO A 66 14.13 15.13 -5.58
CA PRO A 66 14.62 13.75 -5.46
C PRO A 66 13.72 12.81 -4.64
N ILE A 67 12.61 13.30 -4.09
CA ILE A 67 11.81 12.58 -3.08
C ILE A 67 10.98 11.44 -3.71
N GLY A 68 10.33 11.70 -4.84
CA GLY A 68 9.45 10.78 -5.55
C GLY A 68 8.10 10.56 -4.86
N TRP A 69 7.52 9.38 -5.09
CA TRP A 69 6.23 8.99 -4.52
C TRP A 69 6.33 8.66 -3.03
N ARG A 70 5.31 9.06 -2.28
CA ARG A 70 5.04 8.64 -0.90
C ARG A 70 3.62 8.11 -0.82
N MET A 71 3.48 6.92 -0.25
CA MET A 71 2.20 6.24 -0.12
C MET A 71 1.82 6.18 1.36
N PRO A 72 0.63 6.65 1.75
CA PRO A 72 0.19 6.56 3.13
C PRO A 72 -0.13 5.11 3.47
N ARG A 73 0.16 4.71 4.71
CA ARG A 73 -0.12 3.36 5.22
C ARG A 73 -1.58 2.97 5.06
N ALA A 74 -2.50 3.89 5.35
CA ALA A 74 -3.94 3.69 5.18
C ALA A 74 -4.33 3.37 3.71
N GLY A 75 -3.79 4.13 2.75
CA GLY A 75 -4.04 3.88 1.32
C GLY A 75 -3.51 2.52 0.88
N LEU A 76 -2.33 2.13 1.37
CA LEU A 76 -1.76 0.80 1.10
C LEU A 76 -2.63 -0.33 1.67
N PHE A 77 -3.14 -0.19 2.89
CA PHE A 77 -4.05 -1.20 3.46
C PHE A 77 -5.28 -1.40 2.59
N MET A 78 -5.93 -0.31 2.17
CA MET A 78 -7.15 -0.40 1.35
C MET A 78 -6.87 -1.01 -0.02
N TYR A 79 -5.78 -0.58 -0.68
CA TYR A 79 -5.37 -1.12 -1.98
C TYR A 79 -5.09 -2.63 -1.89
N LEU A 80 -4.24 -3.06 -0.95
CA LEU A 80 -3.82 -4.46 -0.84
C LEU A 80 -4.95 -5.37 -0.35
N ALA A 81 -5.77 -4.92 0.60
CA ALA A 81 -6.94 -5.68 1.02
C ALA A 81 -7.92 -5.89 -0.14
N THR A 82 -8.13 -4.86 -0.97
CA THR A 82 -8.98 -4.95 -2.16
C THR A 82 -8.42 -5.95 -3.17
N LEU A 83 -7.12 -5.90 -3.46
CA LEU A 83 -6.49 -6.87 -4.38
C LEU A 83 -6.57 -8.31 -3.84
N LYS A 84 -6.27 -8.51 -2.56
CA LYS A 84 -6.31 -9.84 -1.92
C LYS A 84 -7.73 -10.41 -1.91
N ARG A 85 -8.74 -9.60 -1.59
CA ARG A 85 -10.17 -10.00 -1.65
C ARG A 85 -10.61 -10.38 -3.07
N ARG A 86 -10.03 -9.76 -4.09
CA ARG A 86 -10.29 -10.07 -5.52
C ARG A 86 -9.48 -11.28 -6.03
N GLY A 87 -8.58 -11.85 -5.22
CA GLY A 87 -7.66 -12.90 -5.67
C GLY A 87 -6.60 -12.42 -6.67
N ALA A 88 -6.37 -11.10 -6.77
CA ALA A 88 -5.43 -10.52 -7.71
C ALA A 88 -3.96 -10.62 -7.25
N ILE A 89 -3.75 -10.90 -5.97
CA ILE A 89 -2.44 -11.20 -5.39
C ILE A 89 -2.53 -12.54 -4.65
N ALA A 90 -1.79 -13.52 -5.15
CA ALA A 90 -1.60 -14.80 -4.45
C ALA A 90 -0.60 -14.60 -3.31
N GLY A 91 -0.89 -15.22 -2.17
CA GLY A 91 0.09 -15.46 -1.09
C GLY A 91 0.48 -16.92 -1.14
#